data_AF-A0A2A5JKT4-F1
#
_entry.id   AF-A0A2A5JKT4-F1
#
_cell.length_a   1.000
_cell.length_b   1.000
_cell.length_c   1.000
_cell.angle_alpha   90.00
_cell.angle_beta   90.00
_cell.angle_gamma   90.00
#
_symmetry.space_group_name_H-M   'P 1'
#
loop_
_entity.id
_entity.type
_entity.pdbx_description
1 polymer ?
#
loop_
_entity_poly.entity_id
_entity_poly.type
_entity_poly.pdbx_seq_one_letter_code
_entity_poly.pdbx_strand_id
1 'polypeptide(L)'
;MEIKNHFFSFYDTLLEQLNKHKILLGVATFILVALYFYHQKQQEIASYQGYLSAPKVDDLIIFDAGRQSEQVYDPAFQVLQITELTDDTIEVKEGAYTYRTMRNITRDIRVSMLMTDKYFKLQRSTLERDQLLALLDNNTIVAVYRPVGIHVFGGVVRPRFKKPKPLYHGPGISAQNQAGVRAYVKADFQVARQEFAAAAASGSQWGQYNYATMLRDGEGGEKDLKAAIHWLQLAAKQGNDKAKAALTELCKTHNC
;
A
#
# COMPACT_ATOMS: atom_id res chain seq x y z
N MET A 1 20.90 7.72 -65.14
CA MET A 1 21.19 6.28 -65.09
C MET A 1 22.38 5.95 -64.16
N GLU A 2 23.26 6.91 -63.85
CA GLU A 2 24.46 6.71 -63.02
C GLU A 2 24.22 6.55 -61.51
N ILE A 3 23.18 7.15 -60.93
CA ILE A 3 22.92 7.10 -59.48
C ILE A 3 22.59 5.67 -59.00
N LYS A 4 21.96 4.85 -59.84
CA LYS A 4 21.64 3.44 -59.50
C LYS A 4 22.92 2.58 -59.43
N ASN A 5 23.90 2.80 -60.31
CA ASN A 5 25.11 1.98 -60.36
C ASN A 5 26.04 2.20 -59.15
N HIS A 6 26.12 3.43 -58.64
CA HIS A 6 26.88 3.70 -57.41
C HIS A 6 26.26 3.08 -56.16
N PHE A 7 24.92 3.02 -56.08
CA PHE A 7 24.22 2.44 -54.94
C PHE A 7 24.39 0.91 -54.86
N PHE A 8 24.39 0.22 -56.01
CA PHE A 8 24.68 -1.22 -56.08
C PHE A 8 26.13 -1.54 -55.70
N SER A 9 27.11 -0.76 -56.17
CA SER A 9 28.52 -0.94 -55.81
C SER A 9 28.79 -0.73 -54.31
N PHE A 10 28.13 0.26 -53.69
CA PHE A 10 28.22 0.47 -52.24
C PHE A 10 27.60 -0.69 -51.45
N TYR A 11 26.47 -1.23 -51.90
CA TYR A 11 25.82 -2.36 -51.26
C TYR A 11 26.65 -3.65 -51.32
N ASP A 12 27.26 -3.95 -52.48
CA ASP A 12 28.07 -5.15 -52.66
C ASP A 12 29.38 -5.08 -51.85
N THR A 13 30.03 -3.92 -51.83
CA THR A 13 31.22 -3.70 -51.00
C THR A 13 30.90 -3.75 -49.50
N LEU A 14 29.74 -3.23 -49.08
CA LEU A 14 29.25 -3.36 -47.71
C LEU A 14 29.00 -4.83 -47.34
N LEU A 15 28.33 -5.60 -48.21
CA LEU A 15 28.06 -7.02 -47.99
C LEU A 15 29.35 -7.84 -47.91
N GLU A 16 30.33 -7.56 -48.75
CA GLU A 16 31.62 -8.23 -48.74
C GLU A 16 32.37 -7.96 -47.42
N GLN A 17 32.38 -6.70 -46.96
CA GLN A 17 32.95 -6.31 -45.68
C GLN A 17 32.21 -6.97 -44.49
N LEU A 18 30.88 -6.98 -44.51
CA LEU A 18 30.07 -7.65 -43.49
C LEU A 18 30.33 -9.15 -43.45
N ASN A 19 30.43 -9.80 -44.61
CA ASN A 19 30.68 -11.25 -44.70
C ASN A 19 32.10 -11.61 -44.25
N LYS A 20 33.09 -10.75 -44.55
CA LYS A 20 34.48 -10.89 -44.07
C LYS A 20 34.58 -10.80 -42.55
N HIS A 21 33.74 -9.97 -41.92
CA HIS A 21 33.75 -9.73 -40.47
C HIS A 21 32.55 -10.33 -39.71
N LYS A 22 31.72 -11.17 -40.34
CA LYS A 22 30.47 -11.68 -39.76
C LYS A 22 30.65 -12.40 -38.43
N ILE A 23 31.76 -13.13 -38.26
CA ILE A 23 32.08 -13.83 -37.02
C ILE A 23 32.38 -12.82 -35.91
N LEU A 24 33.20 -11.79 -36.21
CA LEU A 24 33.55 -10.74 -35.27
C LEU A 24 32.30 -9.92 -34.87
N LEU A 25 31.46 -9.56 -35.84
CA LEU A 25 30.19 -8.87 -35.60
C LEU A 25 29.22 -9.73 -34.77
N GLY A 26 29.17 -11.04 -35.03
CA GLY A 26 28.37 -11.98 -34.25
C GLY A 26 28.84 -12.09 -32.80
N VAL A 27 30.16 -12.21 -32.58
CA VAL A 27 30.75 -12.24 -31.23
C VAL A 27 30.52 -10.91 -30.51
N ALA A 28 30.74 -9.78 -31.17
CA ALA A 28 30.48 -8.45 -30.60
C ALA A 28 29.00 -8.29 -30.20
N THR A 29 28.07 -8.72 -31.06
CA THR A 29 26.63 -8.70 -30.76
C THR A 29 26.30 -9.59 -29.56
N PHE A 30 26.85 -10.80 -29.50
CA PHE A 30 26.65 -11.69 -28.36
C PHE A 30 27.17 -11.08 -27.04
N ILE A 31 28.36 -10.48 -27.05
CA ILE A 31 28.93 -9.78 -25.89
C ILE A 31 28.03 -8.62 -25.48
N LEU A 32 27.54 -7.80 -26.42
CA LEU A 32 26.63 -6.69 -26.11
C LEU A 32 25.32 -7.18 -25.48
N VAL A 33 24.76 -8.28 -25.98
CA VAL A 33 23.54 -8.89 -25.41
C VAL A 33 23.82 -9.43 -24.00
N ALA A 34 24.94 -10.11 -23.79
CA ALA A 34 25.34 -10.60 -22.46
C ALA A 34 25.57 -9.46 -21.46
N LEU A 35 26.25 -8.39 -21.88
CA LEU A 35 26.45 -7.18 -21.08
C LEU A 35 25.13 -6.49 -20.75
N TYR A 36 24.20 -6.42 -21.69
CA TYR A 36 22.86 -5.89 -21.46
C TYR A 36 22.13 -6.67 -20.36
N PHE A 37 22.09 -8.00 -20.45
CA PHE A 37 21.45 -8.84 -19.43
C PHE A 37 22.16 -8.77 -18.08
N TYR A 38 23.49 -8.71 -18.07
CA TYR A 38 24.27 -8.53 -16.85
C TYR A 38 23.93 -7.20 -16.17
N HIS A 39 23.91 -6.11 -16.95
CA HIS A 39 23.55 -4.78 -16.43
C HIS A 39 22.11 -4.75 -15.91
N GLN A 40 21.17 -5.34 -16.65
CA GLN A 40 19.79 -5.48 -16.20
C GLN A 40 19.70 -6.24 -14.88
N LYS A 41 20.48 -7.32 -14.71
CA LYS A 41 20.51 -8.09 -13.47
C LYS A 41 21.09 -7.28 -12.31
N GLN A 42 22.12 -6.48 -12.55
CA GLN A 42 22.69 -5.59 -11.52
C GLN A 42 21.69 -4.52 -11.06
N GLN A 43 20.97 -3.90 -11.99
CA GLN A 43 19.92 -2.95 -11.65
C GLN A 43 18.79 -3.58 -10.82
N GLU A 44 18.42 -4.82 -11.14
CA GLU A 44 17.42 -5.58 -10.40
C GLU A 44 17.90 -5.86 -8.96
N ILE A 45 19.13 -6.35 -8.78
CA ILE A 45 19.71 -6.58 -7.44
C ILE A 45 19.81 -5.29 -6.64
N ALA A 46 20.26 -4.20 -7.25
CA ALA A 46 20.33 -2.89 -6.60
C ALA A 46 18.93 -2.39 -6.15
N SER A 47 17.88 -2.70 -6.92
CA SER A 47 16.51 -2.41 -6.54
C SER A 47 16.07 -3.21 -5.32
N TYR A 48 16.43 -4.50 -5.25
CA TYR A 48 16.15 -5.35 -4.10
C TYR A 48 16.86 -4.83 -2.84
N GLN A 49 18.14 -4.48 -2.95
CA GLN A 49 18.90 -3.87 -1.85
C GLN A 49 18.22 -2.59 -1.36
N GLY A 50 17.82 -1.70 -2.27
CA GLY A 50 17.10 -0.48 -1.92
C GLY A 50 15.77 -0.73 -1.20
N TYR A 51 15.03 -1.78 -1.58
CA TYR A 51 13.80 -2.16 -0.87
C TYR A 51 14.08 -2.75 0.51
N LEU A 52 15.12 -3.58 0.66
CA LEU A 52 15.47 -4.19 1.95
C LEU A 52 16.11 -3.20 2.92
N SER A 53 16.86 -2.21 2.45
CA SER A 53 17.42 -1.14 3.30
C SER A 53 16.34 -0.19 3.83
N ALA A 54 15.22 -0.05 3.12
CA ALA A 54 14.09 0.79 3.51
C ALA A 54 12.76 0.06 3.25
N PRO A 55 12.45 -0.98 4.05
CA PRO A 55 11.28 -1.84 3.83
C PRO A 55 9.98 -1.09 4.06
N LYS A 56 8.92 -1.49 3.36
CA LYS A 56 7.57 -0.92 3.49
C LYS A 56 6.56 -2.03 3.71
N VAL A 57 5.49 -1.71 4.45
CA VAL A 57 4.31 -2.57 4.54
C VAL A 57 3.81 -2.90 3.13
N ASP A 58 3.38 -4.14 2.96
CA ASP A 58 2.95 -4.78 1.71
C ASP A 58 4.08 -5.16 0.72
N ASP A 59 5.35 -4.83 0.99
CA ASP A 59 6.46 -5.36 0.18
C ASP A 59 6.42 -6.90 0.19
N LEU A 60 6.67 -7.49 -0.98
CA LEU A 60 6.75 -8.93 -1.17
C LEU A 60 8.21 -9.36 -1.20
N ILE A 61 8.57 -10.32 -0.36
CA ILE A 61 9.90 -10.94 -0.33
C ILE A 61 9.76 -12.37 -0.83
N ILE A 62 10.59 -12.75 -1.79
CA ILE A 62 10.67 -14.14 -2.24
C ILE A 62 11.80 -14.80 -1.48
N PHE A 63 11.41 -15.71 -0.60
CA PHE A 63 12.28 -16.41 0.33
C PHE A 63 12.49 -17.85 -0.14
N ASP A 64 13.71 -18.35 -0.17
CA ASP A 64 14.04 -19.72 -0.55
C ASP A 64 14.28 -20.58 0.69
N ALA A 65 13.21 -21.20 1.19
CA ALA A 65 13.28 -22.09 2.34
C ALA A 65 14.13 -23.36 2.07
N GLY A 66 14.37 -23.68 0.80
CA GLY A 66 15.19 -24.81 0.37
C GLY A 66 16.66 -24.70 0.81
N ARG A 67 17.14 -23.48 1.06
CA ARG A 67 18.51 -23.21 1.53
C ARG A 67 18.70 -23.36 3.04
N GLN A 68 17.63 -23.50 3.82
CA GLN A 68 17.72 -23.63 5.27
C GLN A 68 17.88 -25.08 5.75
N SER A 69 17.79 -26.07 4.86
CA SER A 69 17.97 -27.48 5.19
C SER A 69 19.45 -27.88 5.16
N GLU A 70 19.90 -28.66 6.15
CA GLU A 70 21.25 -29.27 6.18
C GLU A 70 21.47 -30.34 5.10
N GLN A 71 20.43 -30.67 4.32
CA GLN A 71 20.46 -31.66 3.23
C GLN A 71 20.78 -31.04 1.87
N VAL A 72 20.82 -31.88 0.82
CA VAL A 72 20.97 -31.44 -0.58
C VAL A 72 19.93 -30.37 -0.90
N TYR A 73 20.40 -29.24 -1.45
CA TYR A 73 19.57 -28.11 -1.81
C TYR A 73 18.40 -28.51 -2.72
N ASP A 74 17.17 -28.21 -2.27
CA ASP A 74 15.93 -28.44 -3.01
C ASP A 74 15.10 -27.14 -3.02
N PRO A 75 14.94 -26.44 -4.16
CA PRO A 75 14.31 -25.11 -4.20
C PRO A 75 12.89 -25.13 -3.62
N ALA A 76 12.65 -24.25 -2.64
CA ALA A 76 11.35 -24.11 -2.00
C ALA A 76 11.04 -22.63 -1.78
N PHE A 77 10.81 -21.92 -2.89
CA PHE A 77 10.51 -20.50 -2.85
C PHE A 77 9.14 -20.26 -2.22
N GLN A 78 9.05 -19.26 -1.38
CA GLN A 78 7.85 -18.88 -0.64
C GLN A 78 7.71 -17.37 -0.71
N VAL A 79 6.47 -16.89 -0.83
CA VAL A 79 6.19 -15.45 -0.82
C VAL A 79 5.95 -15.01 0.61
N LEU A 80 6.73 -14.06 1.10
CA LEU A 80 6.46 -13.35 2.35
C LEU A 80 5.88 -11.97 2.01
N GLN A 81 4.94 -11.48 2.82
CA GLN A 81 4.46 -10.11 2.71
C GLN A 81 4.62 -9.40 4.06
N ILE A 82 5.30 -8.25 4.05
CA ILE A 82 5.48 -7.40 5.24
C ILE A 82 4.13 -6.85 5.68
N THR A 83 3.82 -7.01 6.97
CA THR A 83 2.58 -6.50 7.57
C THR A 83 2.80 -5.43 8.61
N GLU A 84 3.91 -5.48 9.33
CA GLU A 84 4.27 -4.48 10.31
C GLU A 84 5.77 -4.21 10.28
N LEU A 85 6.15 -3.00 10.67
CA LEU A 85 7.53 -2.53 10.70
C LEU A 85 7.77 -1.90 12.06
N THR A 86 8.84 -2.32 12.72
CA THR A 86 9.44 -1.61 13.85
C THR A 86 10.81 -1.07 13.43
N ASP A 87 11.51 -0.41 14.35
CA ASP A 87 12.86 0.08 14.08
C ASP A 87 13.84 -1.07 13.81
N ASP A 88 13.68 -2.19 14.51
CA ASP A 88 14.63 -3.31 14.47
C ASP A 88 14.13 -4.52 13.67
N THR A 89 12.81 -4.71 13.57
CA THR A 89 12.21 -5.92 12.99
C THR A 89 11.15 -5.63 11.92
N ILE A 90 10.92 -6.62 11.06
CA ILE A 90 9.74 -6.69 10.20
C ILE A 90 8.89 -7.88 10.62
N GLU A 91 7.58 -7.68 10.69
CA GLU A 91 6.63 -8.78 10.79
C GLU A 91 6.13 -9.14 9.39
N VAL A 92 6.13 -10.43 9.07
CA VAL A 92 5.67 -10.95 7.78
C VAL A 92 4.58 -12.01 7.97
N LYS A 93 3.65 -12.06 7.02
CA LYS A 93 2.89 -13.29 6.75
C LYS A 93 3.58 -14.08 5.65
N GLU A 94 3.64 -15.39 5.85
CA GLU A 94 4.23 -16.30 4.88
C GLU A 94 3.15 -16.94 4.00
N GLY A 95 3.48 -17.20 2.73
CA GLY A 95 2.64 -18.00 1.86
C GLY A 95 2.51 -19.43 2.36
N ALA A 96 1.31 -20.02 2.25
CA ALA A 96 1.05 -21.42 2.53
C ALA A 96 1.58 -22.37 1.43
N TYR A 97 2.00 -21.81 0.29
CA TYR A 97 2.51 -22.53 -0.87
C TYR A 97 4.01 -22.30 -1.05
N THR A 98 4.72 -23.36 -1.37
CA THR A 98 6.11 -23.30 -1.85
C THR A 98 6.17 -23.58 -3.35
N TYR A 99 7.16 -22.98 -4.01
CA TYR A 99 7.31 -23.00 -5.46
C TYR A 99 8.69 -23.51 -5.83
N ARG A 100 8.76 -24.31 -6.90
CA ARG A 100 10.03 -24.78 -7.46
C ARG A 100 10.72 -23.76 -8.34
N THR A 101 10.00 -22.76 -8.87
CA THR A 101 10.54 -21.78 -9.82
C THR A 101 9.91 -20.40 -9.64
N MET A 102 10.68 -19.36 -9.95
CA MET A 102 10.21 -17.96 -10.00
C MET A 102 9.05 -17.74 -10.98
N ARG A 103 8.99 -18.54 -12.06
CA ARG A 103 7.92 -18.46 -13.06
C ARG A 103 6.56 -18.81 -12.45
N ASN A 104 6.49 -19.81 -11.58
CA ASN A 104 5.24 -20.21 -10.93
C ASN A 104 4.75 -19.15 -9.95
N ILE A 105 5.66 -18.54 -9.19
CA ILE A 105 5.36 -17.41 -8.30
C ILE A 105 4.79 -16.24 -9.11
N THR A 106 5.48 -15.86 -10.19
CA THR A 106 5.07 -14.76 -11.06
C THR A 106 3.68 -15.00 -11.65
N ARG A 107 3.39 -16.23 -12.08
CA ARG A 107 2.05 -16.63 -12.57
C ARG A 107 1.00 -16.43 -11.49
N ASP A 108 1.24 -16.93 -10.28
CA ASP A 108 0.28 -16.86 -9.17
C ASP A 108 0.03 -15.44 -8.70
N ILE A 109 1.08 -14.60 -8.68
CA ILE A 109 0.94 -13.15 -8.47
C ILE A 109 0.04 -12.56 -9.56
N ARG A 110 0.32 -12.81 -10.85
CA ARG A 110 -0.46 -12.26 -11.98
C ARG A 110 -1.94 -12.61 -11.92
N VAL A 111 -2.29 -13.83 -11.52
CA VAL A 111 -3.69 -14.26 -11.35
C VAL A 111 -4.29 -13.86 -10.00
N SER A 112 -3.61 -13.00 -9.25
CA SER A 112 -4.05 -12.46 -7.95
C SER A 112 -4.27 -13.54 -6.88
N MET A 113 -3.52 -14.65 -6.93
CA MET A 113 -3.68 -15.76 -5.99
C MET A 113 -3.38 -15.36 -4.54
N LEU A 114 -2.49 -14.37 -4.35
CA LEU A 114 -2.14 -13.77 -3.06
C LEU A 114 -3.34 -13.16 -2.32
N MET A 115 -4.44 -12.87 -3.03
CA MET A 115 -5.65 -12.30 -2.45
C MET A 115 -6.65 -13.34 -1.94
N THR A 116 -6.38 -14.63 -2.15
CA THR A 116 -7.24 -15.69 -1.65
C THR A 116 -7.04 -15.88 -0.15
N ASP A 117 -8.13 -16.16 0.58
CA ASP A 117 -8.12 -16.22 2.06
C ASP A 117 -7.14 -17.25 2.64
N LYS A 118 -6.73 -18.24 1.84
CA LYS A 118 -5.83 -19.33 2.23
C LYS A 118 -4.41 -19.19 1.70
N TYR A 119 -4.11 -18.12 0.95
CA TYR A 119 -2.79 -17.97 0.37
C TYR A 119 -1.72 -17.78 1.42
N PHE A 120 -1.99 -16.90 2.39
CA PHE A 120 -1.07 -16.64 3.49
C PHE A 120 -1.46 -17.46 4.71
N LYS A 121 -0.47 -17.97 5.42
CA LYS A 121 -0.66 -18.62 6.72
C LYS A 121 -1.23 -17.62 7.72
N LEU A 122 -1.98 -18.12 8.71
CA LEU A 122 -2.49 -17.32 9.81
C LEU A 122 -1.36 -16.83 10.73
N GLN A 123 -0.37 -17.70 10.96
CA GLN A 123 0.78 -17.40 11.78
C GLN A 123 1.69 -16.36 11.11
N ARG A 124 2.21 -15.46 11.93
CA ARG A 124 3.17 -14.44 11.56
C ARG A 124 4.56 -14.83 12.02
N SER A 125 5.54 -14.36 11.27
CA SER A 125 6.95 -14.57 11.55
C SER A 125 7.64 -13.22 11.59
N THR A 126 8.69 -13.12 12.40
CA THR A 126 9.48 -11.90 12.55
C THR A 126 10.85 -12.12 11.94
N LEU A 127 11.36 -11.12 11.23
CA LEU A 127 12.73 -11.09 10.71
C LEU A 127 13.43 -9.83 11.19
N GLU A 128 14.70 -9.97 11.57
CA GLU A 128 15.55 -8.85 11.96
C GLU A 128 15.91 -8.02 10.71
N ARG A 129 15.80 -6.68 10.81
CA ARG A 129 16.01 -5.77 9.68
C ARG A 129 17.46 -5.70 9.24
N ASP A 130 18.39 -5.79 10.18
CA ASP A 130 19.83 -5.77 9.94
C ASP A 130 20.31 -7.02 9.17
N GLN A 131 19.58 -8.14 9.27
CA GLN A 131 19.88 -9.38 8.57
C GLN A 131 19.37 -9.42 7.13
N LEU A 132 18.44 -8.55 6.73
CA LEU A 132 17.76 -8.65 5.43
C LEU A 132 18.72 -8.60 4.23
N LEU A 133 19.75 -7.73 4.29
CA LEU A 133 20.75 -7.66 3.22
C LEU A 133 21.65 -8.91 3.20
N ALA A 134 22.02 -9.43 4.36
CA ALA A 134 22.78 -10.68 4.44
C ALA A 134 22.00 -11.88 3.88
N LEU A 135 20.67 -11.90 4.08
CA LEU A 135 19.78 -12.90 3.49
C LEU A 135 19.67 -12.75 1.95
N LEU A 136 19.80 -11.53 1.42
CA LEU A 136 19.91 -11.34 -0.03
C LEU A 136 21.26 -11.84 -0.56
N ASP A 137 22.35 -11.52 0.14
CA ASP A 137 23.72 -11.87 -0.27
C ASP A 137 23.95 -13.39 -0.30
N ASN A 138 23.36 -14.13 0.64
CA ASN A 138 23.44 -15.60 0.68
C ASN A 138 22.37 -16.30 -0.18
N ASN A 139 21.57 -15.54 -0.94
CA ASN A 139 20.46 -15.99 -1.77
C ASN A 139 19.30 -16.66 -0.99
N THR A 140 19.16 -16.47 0.31
CA THR A 140 17.95 -16.86 1.03
C THR A 140 16.77 -15.98 0.62
N ILE A 141 16.97 -14.67 0.47
CA ILE A 141 16.07 -13.78 -0.26
C ILE A 141 16.53 -13.72 -1.71
N VAL A 142 15.67 -14.07 -2.65
CA VAL A 142 16.04 -14.15 -4.08
C VAL A 142 15.41 -13.05 -4.93
N ALA A 143 14.35 -12.42 -4.44
CA ALA A 143 13.73 -11.27 -5.08
C ALA A 143 12.89 -10.47 -4.09
N VAL A 144 12.72 -9.17 -4.37
CA VAL A 144 11.85 -8.29 -3.59
C VAL A 144 11.02 -7.43 -4.54
N TYR A 145 9.71 -7.38 -4.30
CA TYR A 145 8.79 -6.60 -5.12
C TYR A 145 7.99 -5.64 -4.24
N ARG A 146 8.14 -4.35 -4.53
CA ARG A 146 7.30 -3.31 -3.96
C ARG A 146 6.05 -3.10 -4.81
N PRO A 147 4.83 -3.22 -4.25
CA PRO A 147 3.60 -2.97 -5.00
C PRO A 147 3.51 -1.54 -5.53
N VAL A 148 3.11 -1.39 -6.79
CA VAL A 148 2.68 -0.10 -7.35
C VAL A 148 1.16 -0.01 -7.19
N GLY A 149 0.70 0.85 -6.27
CA GLY A 149 -0.69 0.82 -5.83
C GLY A 149 -0.98 -0.49 -5.10
N ILE A 150 -1.85 -1.34 -5.65
CA ILE A 150 -2.16 -2.68 -5.09
C ILE A 150 -1.59 -3.82 -5.92
N HIS A 151 -0.76 -3.51 -6.92
CA HIS A 151 -0.35 -4.47 -7.95
C HIS A 151 1.13 -4.80 -7.91
N VAL A 152 1.44 -6.07 -8.18
CA VAL A 152 2.76 -6.55 -8.59
C VAL A 152 2.55 -7.39 -9.84
N PHE A 153 3.34 -7.15 -10.90
CA PHE A 153 3.15 -7.79 -12.21
C PHE A 153 1.73 -7.71 -12.79
N GLY A 154 0.94 -6.68 -12.43
CA GLY A 154 -0.45 -6.51 -12.83
C GLY A 154 -1.47 -7.27 -11.98
N GLY A 155 -1.06 -8.26 -11.20
CA GLY A 155 -1.94 -8.96 -10.27
C GLY A 155 -2.10 -8.22 -8.96
N VAL A 156 -3.27 -8.37 -8.32
CA VAL A 156 -3.58 -7.73 -7.03
C VAL A 156 -2.90 -8.52 -5.92
N VAL A 157 -2.18 -7.83 -5.03
CA VAL A 157 -1.42 -8.46 -3.93
C VAL A 157 -1.76 -7.92 -2.54
N ARG A 158 -2.65 -6.93 -2.49
CA ARG A 158 -3.22 -6.40 -1.25
C ARG A 158 -4.63 -5.85 -1.49
N PRO A 159 -5.51 -5.85 -0.47
CA PRO A 159 -6.85 -5.32 -0.64
C PRO A 159 -6.80 -3.82 -0.92
N ARG A 160 -7.76 -3.31 -1.72
CA ARG A 160 -8.00 -1.87 -1.73
C ARG A 160 -8.38 -1.47 -0.31
N PHE A 161 -7.73 -0.44 0.21
CA PHE A 161 -8.21 0.24 1.40
C PHE A 161 -9.66 0.69 1.11
N LYS A 162 -10.63 -0.04 1.66
CA LYS A 162 -12.02 0.42 1.65
C LYS A 162 -12.00 1.62 2.58
N LYS A 163 -12.10 2.83 2.02
CA LYS A 163 -12.37 4.03 2.82
C LYS A 163 -13.49 3.65 3.79
N PRO A 164 -13.34 3.89 5.11
CA PRO A 164 -14.39 3.56 6.07
C PRO A 164 -15.70 4.09 5.50
N LYS A 165 -16.68 3.21 5.32
CA LYS A 165 -18.01 3.66 4.93
C LYS A 165 -18.40 4.75 5.94
N PRO A 166 -18.90 5.91 5.51
CA PRO A 166 -19.42 6.91 6.44
C PRO A 166 -20.28 6.22 7.51
N LEU A 167 -19.98 6.46 8.79
CA LEU A 167 -20.68 5.77 9.90
C LEU A 167 -22.20 6.01 9.88
N TYR A 168 -22.66 6.99 9.10
CA TYR A 168 -24.06 7.24 8.80
C TYR A 168 -24.21 7.56 7.30
N HIS A 169 -25.29 7.12 6.67
CA HIS A 169 -25.70 7.50 5.31
C HIS A 169 -27.13 8.04 5.42
N GLY A 170 -27.27 9.34 5.57
CA GLY A 170 -28.56 10.00 5.61
C GLY A 170 -28.45 11.45 5.14
N PRO A 171 -29.59 12.11 4.84
CA PRO A 171 -29.60 13.50 4.40
C PRO A 171 -28.91 14.41 5.43
N GLY A 172 -27.98 15.27 4.97
CA GLY A 172 -27.38 16.34 5.79
C GLY A 172 -26.04 16.03 6.47
N ILE A 173 -25.33 14.96 6.10
CA ILE A 173 -23.96 14.71 6.57
C ILE A 173 -22.96 15.49 5.72
N SER A 174 -22.28 16.47 6.31
CA SER A 174 -21.19 17.18 5.64
C SER A 174 -19.86 16.40 5.75
N ALA A 175 -18.95 16.64 4.80
CA ALA A 175 -17.60 16.06 4.82
C ALA A 175 -16.84 16.41 6.12
N GLN A 176 -17.04 17.62 6.64
CA GLN A 176 -16.50 18.11 7.90
C GLN A 176 -17.03 17.31 9.09
N ASN A 177 -18.34 17.01 9.14
CA ASN A 177 -18.89 16.18 10.20
C ASN A 177 -18.24 14.77 10.21
N GLN A 178 -17.95 14.21 9.04
CA GLN A 178 -17.26 12.92 8.94
C GLN A 178 -15.78 13.01 9.33
N ALA A 179 -15.10 14.14 9.09
CA ALA A 179 -13.75 14.38 9.60
C ALA A 179 -13.74 14.40 11.14
N GLY A 180 -14.68 15.14 11.76
CA GLY A 180 -14.83 15.19 13.21
C GLY A 180 -15.10 13.81 13.82
N VAL A 181 -15.99 13.00 13.23
CA VAL A 181 -16.24 11.62 13.69
C VAL A 181 -14.98 10.76 13.64
N ARG A 182 -14.17 10.89 12.58
CA ARG A 182 -12.91 10.13 12.46
C ARG A 182 -11.88 10.54 13.52
N ALA A 183 -11.78 11.83 13.82
CA ALA A 183 -10.91 12.33 14.88
C ALA A 183 -11.40 11.85 16.27
N TYR A 184 -12.71 11.91 16.51
CA TYR A 184 -13.32 11.47 17.77
C TYR A 184 -13.06 9.99 18.06
N VAL A 185 -13.22 9.10 17.07
CA VAL A 185 -12.93 7.65 17.21
C VAL A 185 -11.46 7.39 17.54
N LYS A 186 -10.56 8.28 17.14
CA LYS A 186 -9.13 8.21 17.48
C LYS A 186 -8.79 8.87 18.82
N ALA A 187 -9.80 9.29 19.59
CA ALA A 187 -9.66 10.07 20.82
C ALA A 187 -8.94 11.42 20.64
N ASP A 188 -8.87 11.94 19.41
CA ASP A 188 -8.36 13.29 19.13
C ASP A 188 -9.49 14.30 19.29
N PHE A 189 -9.85 14.57 20.54
CA PHE A 189 -11.03 15.36 20.88
C PHE A 189 -10.91 16.83 20.49
N GLN A 190 -9.69 17.39 20.47
CA GLN A 190 -9.48 18.78 20.06
C GLN A 190 -9.76 18.97 18.57
N VAL A 191 -9.22 18.08 17.72
CA VAL A 191 -9.50 18.10 16.27
C VAL A 191 -10.97 17.78 16.01
N ALA A 192 -11.54 16.79 16.72
CA ALA A 192 -12.95 16.46 16.59
C ALA A 192 -13.85 17.67 16.88
N ARG A 193 -13.57 18.40 17.97
CA ARG A 193 -14.34 19.59 18.36
C ARG A 193 -14.28 20.68 17.30
N GLN A 194 -13.11 20.93 16.72
CA GLN A 194 -12.94 21.92 15.66
C GLN A 194 -13.72 21.56 14.38
N GLU A 195 -13.62 20.31 13.94
CA GLU A 195 -14.33 19.83 12.75
C GLU A 195 -15.85 19.82 12.95
N PHE A 196 -16.33 19.44 14.14
CA PHE A 196 -17.74 19.53 14.47
C PHE A 196 -18.22 20.98 14.55
N ALA A 197 -17.43 21.90 15.10
CA ALA A 197 -17.76 23.33 15.10
C ALA A 197 -17.89 23.87 13.66
N ALA A 198 -16.96 23.52 12.77
CA ALA A 198 -17.02 23.90 11.36
C ALA A 198 -18.27 23.31 10.67
N ALA A 199 -18.60 22.05 10.94
CA ALA A 199 -19.81 21.42 10.42
C ALA A 199 -21.10 22.05 10.98
N ALA A 200 -21.09 22.46 12.25
CA ALA A 200 -22.21 23.14 12.90
C ALA A 200 -22.46 24.52 12.28
N ALA A 201 -21.38 25.28 12.06
CA ALA A 201 -21.41 26.59 11.40
C ALA A 201 -21.87 26.50 9.94
N SER A 202 -21.58 25.39 9.26
CA SER A 202 -22.10 25.12 7.90
C SER A 202 -23.57 24.67 7.89
N GLY A 203 -24.27 24.69 9.02
CA GLY A 203 -25.68 24.34 9.14
C GLY A 203 -25.97 22.83 9.20
N SER A 204 -24.97 21.95 9.27
CA SER A 204 -25.23 20.51 9.32
C SER A 204 -25.93 20.13 10.62
N GLN A 205 -27.15 19.59 10.55
CA GLN A 205 -27.87 19.10 11.73
C GLN A 205 -27.07 18.08 12.58
N TRP A 206 -26.18 17.32 11.94
CA TRP A 206 -25.29 16.36 12.62
C TRP A 206 -24.07 17.04 13.21
N GLY A 207 -23.46 18.00 12.49
CA GLY A 207 -22.39 18.83 13.03
C GLY A 207 -22.83 19.61 14.26
N GLN A 208 -24.02 20.21 14.20
CA GLN A 208 -24.64 20.93 15.32
C GLN A 208 -24.87 20.01 16.52
N TYR A 209 -25.45 18.82 16.32
CA TYR A 209 -25.64 17.83 17.39
C TYR A 209 -24.31 17.36 18.01
N ASN A 210 -23.33 17.01 17.19
CA ASN A 210 -22.04 16.51 17.65
C ASN A 210 -21.25 17.60 18.39
N TYR A 211 -21.22 18.82 17.84
CA TYR A 211 -20.55 19.94 18.50
C TYR A 211 -21.22 20.26 19.83
N ALA A 212 -22.55 20.28 19.89
CA ALA A 212 -23.27 20.48 21.13
C ALA A 212 -22.95 19.42 22.19
N THR A 213 -22.77 18.18 21.78
CA THR A 213 -22.40 17.07 22.68
C THR A 213 -21.01 17.29 23.26
N MET A 214 -20.03 17.65 22.43
CA MET A 214 -18.68 18.02 22.87
C MET A 214 -18.71 19.18 23.88
N LEU A 215 -19.52 20.20 23.62
CA LEU A 215 -19.71 21.35 24.52
C LEU A 215 -20.39 20.96 25.83
N ARG A 216 -21.34 20.04 25.81
CA ARG A 216 -22.02 19.54 27.01
C ARG A 216 -21.07 18.75 27.91
N ASP A 217 -20.18 17.97 27.30
CA ASP A 217 -19.33 17.02 28.00
C ASP A 217 -17.94 17.60 28.32
N GLY A 218 -17.55 18.71 27.70
CA GLY A 218 -16.23 19.33 27.87
C GLY A 218 -15.13 18.55 27.16
N GLU A 219 -15.48 17.82 26.10
CA GLU A 219 -14.51 17.05 25.31
C GLU A 219 -13.80 17.99 24.34
N GLY A 220 -12.45 17.96 24.32
CA GLY A 220 -11.66 18.85 23.45
C GLY A 220 -11.67 20.32 23.87
N GLY A 221 -12.03 20.63 25.12
CA GLY A 221 -11.85 21.91 25.79
C GLY A 221 -13.02 22.24 26.74
N GLU A 222 -13.22 23.50 27.11
CA GLU A 222 -14.15 23.82 28.19
C GLU A 222 -15.62 23.49 27.87
N LYS A 223 -16.33 23.04 28.92
CA LYS A 223 -17.76 22.76 28.90
C LYS A 223 -18.55 24.07 28.79
N ASP A 224 -19.49 24.11 27.85
CA ASP A 224 -20.41 25.23 27.64
C ASP A 224 -21.83 24.71 27.38
N LEU A 225 -22.61 24.62 28.46
CA LEU A 225 -23.99 24.12 28.41
C LEU A 225 -24.93 25.05 27.65
N LYS A 226 -24.71 26.37 27.70
CA LYS A 226 -25.56 27.34 27.03
C LYS A 226 -25.40 27.23 25.52
N ALA A 227 -24.17 27.14 25.05
CA ALA A 227 -23.88 26.90 23.64
C ALA A 227 -24.35 25.49 23.21
N ALA A 228 -24.20 24.47 24.04
CA ALA A 228 -24.74 23.14 23.75
C ALA A 228 -26.25 23.16 23.50
N ILE A 229 -27.03 23.80 24.38
CA ILE A 229 -28.49 23.96 24.22
C ILE A 229 -28.82 24.67 22.90
N HIS A 230 -28.11 25.76 22.59
CA HIS A 230 -28.32 26.51 21.35
C HIS A 230 -28.14 25.64 20.10
N TRP A 231 -27.04 24.90 20.02
CA TRP A 231 -26.76 24.02 18.87
C TRP A 231 -27.70 22.82 18.81
N LEU A 232 -28.12 22.26 19.94
CA LEU A 232 -29.15 21.21 19.99
C LEU A 232 -30.50 21.73 19.48
N GLN A 233 -30.90 22.95 19.83
CA GLN A 233 -32.13 23.56 19.33
C GLN A 233 -32.10 23.73 17.80
N LEU A 234 -30.96 24.17 17.24
CA LEU A 234 -30.80 24.29 15.78
C LEU A 234 -30.89 22.91 15.09
N ALA A 235 -30.21 21.90 15.61
CA ALA A 235 -30.27 20.54 15.07
C ALA A 235 -31.68 19.94 15.18
N ALA A 236 -32.36 20.14 16.31
CA ALA A 236 -33.71 19.66 16.56
C ALA A 236 -34.74 20.28 15.59
N LYS A 237 -34.61 21.58 15.30
CA LYS A 237 -35.44 22.29 14.30
C LYS A 237 -35.28 21.72 12.89
N GLN A 238 -34.13 21.14 12.57
CA GLN A 238 -33.87 20.47 11.30
C GLN A 238 -34.36 19.01 11.26
N GLY A 239 -34.97 18.52 12.34
CA GLY A 239 -35.48 17.15 12.43
C GLY A 239 -34.50 16.14 13.00
N ASN A 240 -33.38 16.55 13.60
CA ASN A 240 -32.46 15.62 14.24
C ASN A 240 -33.07 15.07 15.55
N ASP A 241 -33.52 13.82 15.53
CA ASP A 241 -34.17 13.20 16.68
C ASP A 241 -33.20 12.95 17.86
N LYS A 242 -31.91 12.73 17.59
CA LYS A 242 -30.91 12.66 18.67
C LYS A 242 -30.73 14.00 19.35
N ALA A 243 -30.75 15.09 18.58
CA ALA A 243 -30.69 16.42 19.15
C ALA A 243 -31.94 16.76 19.97
N LYS A 244 -33.14 16.38 19.49
CA LYS A 244 -34.39 16.51 20.27
C LYS A 244 -34.29 15.76 21.59
N ALA A 245 -33.88 14.49 21.56
CA ALA A 245 -33.75 13.68 22.77
C ALA A 245 -32.72 14.26 23.75
N ALA A 246 -31.54 14.65 23.26
CA ALA A 246 -30.49 15.25 24.07
C ALA A 246 -30.90 16.62 24.64
N LEU A 247 -31.62 17.44 23.87
CA LEU A 247 -32.17 18.70 24.34
C LEU A 247 -33.18 18.47 25.46
N THR A 248 -34.16 17.59 25.25
CA THR A 248 -35.16 17.23 26.26
C THR A 248 -34.50 16.80 27.57
N GLU A 249 -33.46 15.96 27.49
CA GLU A 249 -32.73 15.52 28.68
C GLU A 249 -32.01 16.68 29.38
N LEU A 250 -31.33 17.53 28.62
CA LEU A 250 -30.57 18.65 29.17
C LEU A 250 -31.48 19.67 29.87
N CYS A 251 -32.67 19.90 29.31
CA CYS A 251 -33.67 20.83 29.84
C CYS A 251 -34.38 20.33 31.11
N LYS A 252 -34.24 19.06 31.48
CA LYS A 252 -34.74 18.57 32.79
C LYS A 252 -33.95 19.15 33.96
N THR A 253 -32.68 19.49 33.73
CA THR A 253 -31.73 19.88 34.76
C THR A 253 -31.18 21.29 34.58
N HIS A 254 -31.42 21.92 33.41
CA HIS A 254 -30.91 23.24 33.05
C HIS A 254 -32.01 24.06 32.37
N ASN A 255 -31.92 25.38 32.48
CA ASN A 255 -32.88 26.27 31.84
C ASN A 255 -32.70 26.28 30.31
N CYS A 256 -33.78 25.94 29.62
CA CYS A 256 -33.96 26.03 28.17
C CYS A 256 -35.20 26.90 27.91
#